data_AF-A0A060IFQ0-F1
#
_entry.id   AF-A0A060IFQ0-F1
#
_cell.length_a   1.000
_cell.length_b   1.000
_cell.length_c   1.000
_cell.angle_alpha   90.00
_cell.angle_beta   90.00
_cell.angle_gamma   90.00
#
_symmetry.space_group_name_H-M   'P 1'
#
loop_
_entity.id
_entity.type
_entity.pdbx_description
1 polymer ?
#
loop_
_entity_poly.entity_id
_entity_poly.type
_entity_poly.pdbx_seq_one_letter_code
_entity_poly.pdbx_strand_id
1 'polypeptide(L)'
;MKKVLWVKFGWSDYYRGGPIDGNFGWLNDNRGKKKEGRGHEAFNFMPVDGTYYCYVPPQAKVHAPYNADPYGWTVVCLAKHPKRKGIHIVGWYEDATLHGDWRDPPANRPRRSDAGAYDWSYCITSDSAFFVPPELRATPFSDTSIRQGKYSFLAGPHVDANANKRRVLHLLEQRLSSLRRIAIENPDEARLPDPEIDPVDPLRGFGTVEHRKKVEKAAEQAVIEHFAAKGYTQRRVTHLPCGYDFVFSKEKSELHVEVKGTASNTPQFFLSRNEFNKGWANNPIWQLAMVTSALSSAPVVKCYSPKELRDAFEMEPYVYLGRFLPEPNNN
;
A
#
# COMPACT_ATOMS: atom_id res chain seq x y z
N MET A 1 2.26 4.86 -34.70
CA MET A 1 0.80 4.69 -34.46
C MET A 1 0.56 4.57 -32.96
N LYS A 2 -0.52 5.14 -32.41
CA LYS A 2 -0.77 5.13 -30.97
C LYS A 2 -1.24 3.74 -30.50
N LYS A 3 -0.62 3.20 -29.45
CA LYS A 3 -0.93 1.88 -28.85
C LYS A 3 -1.43 2.06 -27.42
N VAL A 4 -2.71 1.79 -27.18
CA VAL A 4 -3.35 2.02 -25.88
C VAL A 4 -4.28 0.86 -25.53
N LEU A 5 -4.13 0.33 -24.32
CA LEU A 5 -5.12 -0.51 -23.67
C LEU A 5 -5.41 0.00 -22.26
N TRP A 6 -6.57 -0.36 -21.74
CA TRP A 6 -6.81 -0.31 -20.30
C TRP A 6 -6.84 -1.71 -19.71
N VAL A 7 -6.39 -1.83 -18.47
CA VAL A 7 -6.46 -3.05 -17.65
C VAL A 7 -7.13 -2.70 -16.32
N LYS A 8 -7.79 -3.68 -15.71
CA LYS A 8 -8.53 -3.52 -14.46
C LYS A 8 -8.19 -4.61 -13.48
N PHE A 9 -7.67 -4.20 -12.33
CA PHE A 9 -7.28 -5.06 -11.21
C PHE A 9 -7.79 -4.46 -9.89
N GLY A 10 -7.56 -5.16 -8.77
CA GLY A 10 -7.99 -4.73 -7.45
C GLY A 10 -7.41 -3.39 -7.01
N TRP A 11 -8.16 -2.70 -6.17
CA TRP A 11 -7.76 -1.46 -5.53
C TRP A 11 -6.74 -1.76 -4.43
N SER A 12 -5.60 -1.08 -4.48
CA SER A 12 -4.74 -0.85 -3.33
C SER A 12 -4.52 0.65 -3.20
N ASP A 13 -4.35 1.14 -1.99
CA ASP A 13 -4.00 2.54 -1.79
C ASP A 13 -2.60 2.80 -2.41
N TYR A 14 -1.61 1.97 -2.10
CA TYR A 14 -0.22 2.22 -2.54
C TYR A 14 0.39 1.15 -3.41
N TYR A 15 -0.25 -0.02 -3.57
CA TYR A 15 0.29 -1.14 -4.35
C TYR A 15 1.74 -1.53 -3.93
N ARG A 16 1.94 -1.63 -2.62
CA ARG A 16 3.21 -2.06 -1.97
C ARG A 16 3.05 -3.33 -1.13
N GLY A 17 2.23 -4.27 -1.58
CA GLY A 17 1.89 -5.47 -0.80
C GLY A 17 0.86 -5.24 0.30
N GLY A 18 0.23 -4.07 0.33
CA GLY A 18 -0.91 -3.78 1.19
C GLY A 18 -2.17 -4.56 0.78
N PRO A 19 -3.26 -4.44 1.54
CA PRO A 19 -4.51 -5.12 1.23
C PRO A 19 -5.05 -4.72 -0.16
N ILE A 20 -5.68 -5.69 -0.81
CA ILE A 20 -6.34 -5.54 -2.11
C ILE A 20 -7.84 -5.70 -1.96
N ASP A 21 -8.59 -4.75 -2.52
CA ASP A 21 -10.06 -4.73 -2.53
C ASP A 21 -10.61 -4.75 -3.96
N GLY A 22 -11.66 -5.54 -4.23
CA GLY A 22 -12.33 -5.51 -5.53
C GLY A 22 -13.31 -6.67 -5.78
N ASN A 23 -14.14 -6.53 -6.83
CA ASN A 23 -15.07 -7.57 -7.27
C ASN A 23 -14.38 -8.57 -8.22
N PHE A 24 -13.45 -9.38 -7.72
CA PHE A 24 -12.81 -10.47 -8.47
C PHE A 24 -13.16 -11.81 -7.80
N GLY A 25 -13.49 -12.84 -8.58
CA GLY A 25 -13.99 -14.13 -8.07
C GLY A 25 -13.08 -14.73 -6.98
N TRP A 26 -11.77 -14.69 -7.20
CA TRP A 26 -10.77 -15.21 -6.25
C TRP A 26 -10.74 -14.47 -4.89
N LEU A 27 -11.03 -13.16 -4.87
CA LEU A 27 -11.10 -12.35 -3.63
C LEU A 27 -12.35 -12.69 -2.82
N ASN A 28 -13.47 -13.00 -3.49
CA ASN A 28 -14.69 -13.47 -2.82
C ASN A 28 -14.54 -14.90 -2.30
N ASP A 29 -13.83 -15.78 -3.01
CA ASP A 29 -13.62 -17.18 -2.64
C ASP A 29 -12.67 -17.38 -1.44
N ASN A 30 -11.87 -16.35 -1.12
CA ASN A 30 -10.90 -16.36 -0.03
C ASN A 30 -11.24 -15.40 1.13
N ARG A 31 -12.43 -14.81 1.12
CA ARG A 31 -12.95 -14.02 2.25
C ARG A 31 -13.06 -14.91 3.50
N GLY A 32 -12.43 -14.52 4.61
CA GLY A 32 -12.34 -15.28 5.85
C GLY A 32 -11.27 -16.38 5.92
N LYS A 33 -10.30 -16.46 5.00
CA LYS A 33 -9.23 -17.49 5.00
C LYS A 33 -7.83 -16.87 5.21
N LYS A 34 -6.82 -17.67 5.58
CA LYS A 34 -5.41 -17.24 5.79
C LYS A 34 -4.75 -16.46 4.62
N LYS A 35 -5.34 -16.50 3.42
CA LYS A 35 -4.88 -15.78 2.20
C LYS A 35 -5.75 -14.57 1.83
N GLU A 36 -6.70 -14.19 2.68
CA GLU A 36 -7.56 -13.02 2.49
C GLU A 36 -6.71 -11.74 2.33
N GLY A 37 -6.94 -11.00 1.24
CA GLY A 37 -6.27 -9.72 0.97
C GLY A 37 -4.92 -9.77 0.24
N ARG A 38 -4.35 -10.95 -0.07
CA ARG A 38 -3.07 -11.07 -0.81
C ARG A 38 -3.30 -11.33 -2.30
N GLY A 39 -3.79 -10.34 -3.03
CA GLY A 39 -3.85 -10.39 -4.50
C GLY A 39 -2.48 -10.08 -5.12
N HIS A 40 -2.09 -10.79 -6.18
CA HIS A 40 -0.81 -10.56 -6.88
C HIS A 40 -0.66 -9.12 -7.41
N GLU A 41 -1.79 -8.47 -7.72
CA GLU A 41 -1.86 -7.06 -8.09
C GLU A 41 -1.35 -6.09 -7.02
N ALA A 42 -1.18 -6.53 -5.76
CA ALA A 42 -0.69 -5.69 -4.67
C ALA A 42 0.70 -5.09 -4.89
N PHE A 43 1.46 -5.57 -5.87
CA PHE A 43 2.81 -5.11 -6.16
C PHE A 43 2.92 -4.37 -7.50
N ASN A 44 1.80 -4.10 -8.17
CA ASN A 44 1.80 -3.26 -9.37
C ASN A 44 2.43 -1.89 -9.04
N PHE A 45 3.21 -1.29 -9.95
CA PHE A 45 3.94 -0.04 -9.74
C PHE A 45 5.12 -0.11 -8.74
N MET A 46 5.52 -1.30 -8.31
CA MET A 46 6.75 -1.49 -7.54
C MET A 46 7.86 -2.05 -8.46
N PRO A 47 8.98 -1.35 -8.65
CA PRO A 47 10.02 -1.80 -9.56
C PRO A 47 10.91 -2.86 -8.90
N VAL A 48 11.55 -3.69 -9.73
CA VAL A 48 12.70 -4.52 -9.38
C VAL A 48 13.82 -4.15 -10.34
N ASP A 49 14.93 -3.65 -9.82
CA ASP A 49 16.09 -3.20 -10.60
C ASP A 49 15.72 -2.20 -11.72
N GLY A 50 14.73 -1.34 -11.46
CA GLY A 50 14.26 -0.31 -12.40
C GLY A 50 13.11 -0.75 -13.33
N THR A 51 12.82 -2.05 -13.41
CA THR A 51 11.73 -2.58 -14.23
C THR A 51 10.47 -2.79 -13.39
N TYR A 52 9.33 -2.33 -13.90
CA TYR A 52 8.01 -2.59 -13.34
C TYR A 52 7.40 -3.85 -13.96
N TYR A 53 6.69 -4.60 -13.11
CA TYR A 53 6.01 -5.83 -13.50
C TYR A 53 4.55 -5.69 -13.08
N CYS A 54 3.64 -5.72 -14.06
CA CYS A 54 2.22 -5.55 -13.82
C CYS A 54 1.48 -6.88 -13.98
N TYR A 55 0.72 -7.23 -12.95
CA TYR A 55 -0.23 -8.32 -12.94
C TYR A 55 -1.62 -7.83 -13.35
N VAL A 56 -2.25 -8.57 -14.25
CA VAL A 56 -3.66 -8.44 -14.60
C VAL A 56 -4.34 -9.78 -14.31
N PRO A 57 -5.42 -9.80 -13.52
CA PRO A 57 -6.10 -11.05 -13.18
C PRO A 57 -6.80 -11.67 -14.40
N PRO A 58 -6.84 -13.02 -14.50
CA PRO A 58 -7.44 -13.72 -15.62
C PRO A 58 -8.94 -13.44 -15.77
N GLN A 59 -9.41 -13.44 -17.02
CA GLN A 59 -10.84 -13.33 -17.35
C GLN A 59 -11.36 -14.68 -17.86
N ALA A 60 -12.23 -15.34 -17.11
CA ALA A 60 -13.07 -16.47 -17.55
C ALA A 60 -12.40 -17.49 -18.51
N LYS A 61 -11.27 -18.11 -18.08
CA LYS A 61 -10.46 -19.10 -18.84
C LYS A 61 -9.69 -18.56 -20.07
N VAL A 62 -9.51 -17.25 -20.22
CA VAL A 62 -8.77 -16.63 -21.34
C VAL A 62 -7.46 -15.98 -20.87
N HIS A 63 -6.49 -15.95 -21.79
CA HIS A 63 -5.11 -15.45 -21.72
C HIS A 63 -4.95 -14.03 -21.18
N ALA A 64 -3.73 -13.71 -20.73
CA ALA A 64 -3.34 -12.34 -20.37
C ALA A 64 -3.43 -11.40 -21.60
N PRO A 65 -3.37 -10.07 -21.42
CA PRO A 65 -3.39 -9.14 -22.55
C PRO A 65 -2.33 -9.51 -23.59
N TYR A 66 -2.78 -9.85 -24.79
CA TYR A 66 -1.93 -10.31 -25.89
C TYR A 66 -2.21 -9.49 -27.16
N ASN A 67 -1.15 -9.10 -27.84
CA ASN A 67 -1.17 -8.55 -29.19
C ASN A 67 0.07 -9.07 -29.94
N ALA A 68 -0.06 -9.35 -31.24
CA ALA A 68 1.06 -9.82 -32.07
C ALA A 68 2.21 -8.80 -32.17
N ASP A 69 1.90 -7.51 -31.97
CA ASP A 69 2.89 -6.45 -31.78
C ASP A 69 2.89 -6.01 -30.30
N PRO A 70 3.69 -6.66 -29.43
CA PRO A 70 3.58 -6.54 -27.98
C PRO A 70 4.29 -5.33 -27.37
N TYR A 71 5.06 -4.57 -28.13
CA TYR A 71 5.95 -3.51 -27.62
C TYR A 71 5.33 -2.11 -27.72
N GLY A 72 5.74 -1.18 -26.86
CA GLY A 72 5.41 0.24 -26.99
C GLY A 72 3.98 0.61 -26.59
N TRP A 73 3.36 -0.15 -25.68
CA TRP A 73 1.99 0.10 -25.26
C TRP A 73 1.88 1.09 -24.11
N THR A 74 0.90 2.00 -24.17
CA THR A 74 0.40 2.69 -23.00
C THR A 74 -0.66 1.83 -22.33
N VAL A 75 -0.38 1.38 -21.10
CA VAL A 75 -1.26 0.51 -20.32
C VAL A 75 -1.92 1.34 -19.22
N VAL A 76 -3.18 1.70 -19.38
CA VAL A 76 -3.93 2.49 -18.40
C VAL A 76 -4.52 1.58 -17.33
N CYS A 77 -4.17 1.79 -16.07
CA CYS A 77 -4.59 0.94 -14.97
C CYS A 77 -5.81 1.50 -14.26
N LEU A 78 -6.86 0.69 -14.19
CA LEU A 78 -8.16 1.04 -13.63
C LEU A 78 -8.45 0.19 -12.39
N ALA A 79 -9.05 0.81 -11.36
CA ALA A 79 -9.52 0.09 -10.19
C ALA A 79 -10.85 0.65 -9.67
N LYS A 80 -11.63 -0.22 -9.00
CA LYS A 80 -12.86 0.16 -8.30
C LYS A 80 -12.57 0.23 -6.81
N HIS A 81 -12.77 1.40 -6.20
CA HIS A 81 -12.65 1.54 -4.76
C HIS A 81 -13.81 0.82 -4.03
N PRO A 82 -13.58 0.10 -2.92
CA PRO A 82 -14.62 -0.69 -2.23
C PRO A 82 -15.78 0.17 -1.69
N LYS A 83 -15.47 1.37 -1.19
CA LYS A 83 -16.43 2.31 -0.58
C LYS A 83 -16.85 3.50 -1.45
N ARG A 84 -16.32 3.64 -2.67
CA ARG A 84 -16.65 4.79 -3.56
C ARG A 84 -17.25 4.26 -4.86
N LYS A 85 -18.18 5.02 -5.45
CA LYS A 85 -18.78 4.65 -6.74
C LYS A 85 -17.84 5.02 -7.88
N GLY A 86 -17.98 4.31 -9.00
CA GLY A 86 -17.21 4.55 -10.23
C GLY A 86 -15.88 3.79 -10.30
N ILE A 87 -15.16 4.06 -11.38
CA ILE A 87 -13.84 3.51 -11.70
C ILE A 87 -12.83 4.65 -11.65
N HIS A 88 -11.65 4.37 -11.11
CA HIS A 88 -10.57 5.33 -10.97
C HIS A 88 -9.36 4.89 -11.79
N ILE A 89 -8.62 5.85 -12.33
CA ILE A 89 -7.27 5.60 -12.85
C ILE A 89 -6.33 5.57 -11.63
N VAL A 90 -5.60 4.47 -11.46
CA VAL A 90 -4.63 4.29 -10.36
C VAL A 90 -3.18 4.51 -10.79
N GLY A 91 -2.94 4.54 -12.09
CA GLY A 91 -1.64 4.71 -12.71
C GLY A 91 -1.65 4.27 -14.17
N TRP A 92 -0.50 4.35 -14.83
CA TRP A 92 -0.30 3.77 -16.15
C TRP A 92 1.17 3.41 -16.38
N TYR A 93 1.42 2.57 -17.35
CA TYR A 93 2.76 2.26 -17.86
C TYR A 93 2.90 2.83 -19.27
N GLU A 94 4.08 3.34 -19.59
CA GLU A 94 4.44 3.75 -20.94
C GLU A 94 5.51 2.82 -21.51
N ASP A 95 5.62 2.75 -22.83
CA ASP A 95 6.54 1.85 -23.53
C ASP A 95 6.49 0.38 -23.05
N ALA A 96 5.29 -0.08 -22.65
CA ALA A 96 5.14 -1.37 -22.01
C ALA A 96 5.21 -2.52 -23.02
N THR A 97 5.72 -3.65 -22.55
CA THR A 97 5.73 -4.95 -23.24
C THR A 97 4.63 -5.84 -22.70
N LEU A 98 3.79 -6.38 -23.60
CA LEU A 98 2.73 -7.34 -23.28
C LEU A 98 3.23 -8.77 -23.51
N HIS A 99 3.31 -9.58 -22.47
CA HIS A 99 3.87 -10.94 -22.58
C HIS A 99 2.88 -11.96 -23.15
N GLY A 100 1.57 -11.71 -23.01
CA GLY A 100 0.51 -12.62 -23.46
C GLY A 100 0.27 -13.83 -22.55
N ASP A 101 1.18 -14.06 -21.60
CA ASP A 101 1.12 -15.10 -20.58
C ASP A 101 1.48 -14.55 -19.19
N TRP A 102 1.22 -15.36 -18.15
CA TRP A 102 1.64 -15.05 -16.78
C TRP A 102 3.00 -15.68 -16.53
N ARG A 103 3.98 -14.85 -16.18
CA ARG A 103 5.36 -15.26 -15.92
C ARG A 103 5.71 -15.13 -14.45
N ASP A 104 6.65 -15.97 -14.01
CA ASP A 104 7.24 -15.94 -12.68
C ASP A 104 8.22 -14.78 -12.53
N PRO A 105 8.37 -14.23 -11.31
CA PRO A 105 9.21 -13.06 -11.07
C PRO A 105 10.71 -13.40 -11.17
N PRO A 106 11.60 -12.41 -11.43
CA PRO A 106 13.04 -12.62 -11.57
C PRO A 106 13.69 -13.28 -10.34
N ALA A 107 14.65 -14.19 -10.57
CA ALA A 107 15.23 -15.07 -9.56
C ALA A 107 16.09 -14.38 -8.46
N ASN A 108 16.49 -13.12 -8.63
CA ASN A 108 17.45 -12.43 -7.77
C ASN A 108 16.90 -11.92 -6.42
N ARG A 109 15.69 -12.33 -6.01
CA ARG A 109 15.20 -12.09 -4.65
C ARG A 109 15.52 -13.28 -3.75
N PRO A 110 16.06 -13.09 -2.53
CA PRO A 110 16.14 -14.18 -1.57
C PRO A 110 14.73 -14.74 -1.33
N ARG A 111 14.54 -16.03 -1.60
CA ARG A 111 13.37 -16.78 -1.11
C ARG A 111 13.43 -16.73 0.41
N ARG A 112 12.73 -15.79 1.05
CA ARG A 112 12.59 -15.81 2.51
C ARG A 112 11.80 -17.05 2.88
N SER A 113 12.52 -18.07 3.35
CA SER A 113 11.95 -19.22 4.03
C SER A 113 11.14 -18.74 5.24
N ASP A 114 9.96 -19.32 5.37
CA ASP A 114 9.01 -19.27 6.50
C ASP A 114 7.91 -18.20 6.51
N ALA A 115 7.80 -17.35 5.48
CA ALA A 115 6.57 -16.59 5.23
C ALA A 115 6.39 -16.26 3.74
N GLY A 116 6.11 -17.28 2.94
CA GLY A 116 5.65 -17.13 1.55
C GLY A 116 6.60 -16.32 0.68
N ALA A 117 7.54 -17.00 0.04
CA ALA A 117 8.14 -16.53 -1.21
C ALA A 117 7.04 -15.86 -2.05
N TYR A 118 7.28 -14.64 -2.54
CA TYR A 118 6.29 -13.92 -3.35
C TYR A 118 6.00 -14.77 -4.60
N ASP A 119 4.97 -15.59 -4.50
CA ASP A 119 4.37 -16.34 -5.58
C ASP A 119 3.46 -15.34 -6.29
N TRP A 120 4.04 -14.44 -7.09
CA TRP A 120 3.28 -13.44 -7.86
C TRP A 120 3.69 -13.52 -9.30
N SER A 121 2.71 -13.62 -10.17
CA SER A 121 2.93 -13.59 -11.61
C SER A 121 2.75 -12.18 -12.15
N TYR A 122 3.30 -11.93 -13.32
CA TYR A 122 3.07 -10.71 -14.09
C TYR A 122 2.79 -11.07 -15.55
N CYS A 123 2.18 -10.16 -16.29
CA CYS A 123 1.95 -10.34 -17.73
C CYS A 123 2.31 -9.11 -18.57
N ILE A 124 2.75 -8.04 -17.91
CA ILE A 124 3.16 -6.78 -18.55
C ILE A 124 4.45 -6.31 -17.85
N THR A 125 5.41 -5.80 -18.61
CA THR A 125 6.60 -5.12 -18.07
C THR A 125 6.79 -3.76 -18.69
N SER A 126 7.45 -2.84 -17.97
CA SER A 126 7.84 -1.53 -18.46
C SER A 126 8.91 -0.94 -17.56
N ASP A 127 9.79 -0.09 -18.09
CA ASP A 127 10.73 0.71 -17.29
C ASP A 127 10.17 2.12 -17.00
N SER A 128 8.97 2.43 -17.49
CA SER A 128 8.28 3.70 -17.29
C SER A 128 6.90 3.50 -16.68
N ALA A 129 6.73 3.95 -15.45
CA ALA A 129 5.47 3.88 -14.74
C ALA A 129 5.08 5.24 -14.16
N PHE A 130 3.78 5.49 -14.13
CA PHE A 130 3.20 6.64 -13.47
C PHE A 130 2.18 6.15 -12.46
N PHE A 131 2.37 6.53 -11.21
CA PHE A 131 1.49 6.16 -10.12
C PHE A 131 0.63 7.36 -9.70
N VAL A 132 -0.67 7.13 -9.52
CA VAL A 132 -1.59 8.16 -9.03
C VAL A 132 -1.83 7.91 -7.53
N PRO A 133 -1.38 8.82 -6.64
CA PRO A 133 -1.66 8.73 -5.20
C PRO A 133 -3.17 8.68 -4.90
N PRO A 134 -3.63 7.93 -3.86
CA PRO A 134 -5.03 7.79 -3.50
C PRO A 134 -5.82 9.10 -3.38
N GLU A 135 -5.18 10.14 -2.84
CA GLU A 135 -5.71 11.49 -2.67
C GLU A 135 -5.97 12.20 -3.99
N LEU A 136 -5.19 11.88 -5.04
CA LEU A 136 -5.34 12.44 -6.38
C LEU A 136 -6.30 11.64 -7.27
N ARG A 137 -6.77 10.46 -6.81
CA ARG A 137 -7.80 9.65 -7.49
C ARG A 137 -9.22 10.19 -7.27
N ALA A 138 -9.37 11.51 -7.16
CA ALA A 138 -10.62 12.18 -6.75
C ALA A 138 -11.68 12.27 -7.85
N THR A 139 -11.37 11.91 -9.09
CA THR A 139 -12.30 12.03 -10.23
C THR A 139 -12.66 10.66 -10.82
N PRO A 140 -13.53 9.87 -10.15
CA PRO A 140 -14.03 8.63 -10.73
C PRO A 140 -14.85 8.89 -11.99
N PHE A 141 -14.94 7.87 -12.84
CA PHE A 141 -15.80 7.87 -14.01
C PHE A 141 -16.58 6.56 -14.10
N SER A 142 -17.62 6.53 -14.94
CA SER A 142 -18.47 5.35 -15.11
C SER A 142 -18.74 5.15 -16.59
N ASP A 143 -18.42 3.98 -17.12
CA ASP A 143 -18.65 3.63 -18.51
C ASP A 143 -19.14 2.19 -18.60
N THR A 144 -20.22 1.95 -19.35
CA THR A 144 -20.81 0.62 -19.52
C THR A 144 -19.80 -0.37 -20.10
N SER A 145 -18.92 0.07 -20.99
CA SER A 145 -17.91 -0.77 -21.65
C SER A 145 -16.77 -1.23 -20.73
N ILE A 146 -16.59 -0.59 -19.57
CA ILE A 146 -15.53 -0.89 -18.60
C ILE A 146 -16.04 -1.74 -17.43
N ARG A 147 -17.36 -1.75 -17.19
CA ARG A 147 -17.96 -2.45 -16.04
C ARG A 147 -17.67 -3.96 -16.06
N GLN A 148 -17.77 -4.62 -17.22
CA GLN A 148 -17.70 -6.08 -17.32
C GLN A 148 -16.33 -6.65 -17.70
N GLY A 149 -15.50 -5.95 -18.48
CA GLY A 149 -14.19 -6.44 -18.92
C GLY A 149 -13.08 -6.30 -17.87
N LYS A 150 -12.02 -7.12 -17.99
CA LYS A 150 -10.77 -6.96 -17.20
C LYS A 150 -9.70 -6.18 -17.95
N TYR A 151 -9.75 -6.14 -19.27
CA TYR A 151 -8.95 -5.25 -20.10
C TYR A 151 -9.64 -5.02 -21.45
N SER A 152 -9.23 -4.00 -22.20
CA SER A 152 -9.61 -3.83 -23.60
C SER A 152 -8.61 -2.97 -24.35
N PHE A 153 -8.30 -3.40 -25.57
CA PHE A 153 -7.47 -2.65 -26.51
C PHE A 153 -8.29 -1.54 -27.19
N LEU A 154 -7.80 -0.31 -27.11
CA LEU A 154 -8.49 0.88 -27.61
C LEU A 154 -7.94 1.39 -28.94
N ALA A 155 -6.62 1.35 -29.09
CA ALA A 155 -5.90 1.75 -30.30
C ALA A 155 -4.61 0.94 -30.43
N GLY A 156 -4.22 0.61 -31.65
CA GLY A 156 -3.00 -0.14 -31.93
C GLY A 156 -3.17 -1.10 -33.11
N PRO A 157 -2.11 -1.82 -33.49
CA PRO A 157 -2.15 -2.82 -34.56
C PRO A 157 -3.22 -3.86 -34.27
N HIS A 158 -3.98 -4.23 -35.30
CA HIS A 158 -5.04 -5.25 -35.21
C HIS A 158 -6.15 -4.95 -34.19
N VAL A 159 -6.31 -3.68 -33.79
CA VAL A 159 -7.40 -3.24 -32.92
C VAL A 159 -8.50 -2.61 -33.76
N ASP A 160 -9.66 -3.26 -33.83
CA ASP A 160 -10.85 -2.65 -34.43
C ASP A 160 -11.36 -1.51 -33.53
N ALA A 161 -11.36 -0.29 -34.07
CA ALA A 161 -11.76 0.93 -33.40
C ALA A 161 -13.25 1.20 -33.65
N ASN A 162 -14.12 0.71 -32.75
CA ASN A 162 -15.54 1.05 -32.75
C ASN A 162 -15.84 2.35 -31.96
N ALA A 163 -17.08 2.83 -32.04
CA ALA A 163 -17.48 4.08 -31.37
C ALA A 163 -17.25 4.06 -29.85
N ASN A 164 -17.47 2.92 -29.19
CA ASN A 164 -17.22 2.76 -27.75
C ASN A 164 -15.74 2.90 -27.42
N LYS A 165 -14.86 2.23 -28.17
CA LYS A 165 -13.40 2.32 -27.95
C LYS A 165 -12.87 3.72 -28.20
N ARG A 166 -13.35 4.42 -29.24
CA ARG A 166 -13.00 5.83 -29.49
C ARG A 166 -13.41 6.75 -28.34
N ARG A 167 -14.63 6.56 -27.82
CA ARG A 167 -15.17 7.33 -26.70
C ARG A 167 -14.38 7.10 -25.40
N VAL A 168 -14.08 5.83 -25.08
CA VAL A 168 -13.26 5.48 -23.92
C VAL A 168 -11.83 5.99 -24.07
N LEU A 169 -11.24 5.87 -25.26
CA LEU A 169 -9.90 6.38 -25.54
C LEU A 169 -9.81 7.88 -25.28
N HIS A 170 -10.75 8.65 -25.85
CA HIS A 170 -10.80 10.09 -25.65
C HIS A 170 -10.95 10.47 -24.16
N LEU A 171 -11.85 9.78 -23.45
CA LEU A 171 -12.05 10.00 -22.01
C LEU A 171 -10.77 9.74 -21.21
N LEU A 172 -10.09 8.61 -21.47
CA LEU A 172 -8.86 8.26 -20.75
C LEU A 172 -7.72 9.22 -21.09
N GLU A 173 -7.58 9.63 -22.35
CA GLU A 173 -6.55 10.59 -22.77
C GLU A 173 -6.72 11.96 -22.08
N GLN A 174 -7.95 12.47 -22.00
CA GLN A 174 -8.23 13.70 -21.26
C GLN A 174 -7.84 13.58 -19.79
N ARG A 175 -8.17 12.45 -19.15
CA ARG A 175 -7.83 12.20 -17.74
C ARG A 175 -6.32 12.06 -17.54
N LEU A 176 -5.64 11.28 -18.38
CA LEU A 176 -4.19 11.12 -18.33
C LEU A 176 -3.47 12.46 -18.51
N SER A 177 -3.92 13.31 -19.44
CA SER A 177 -3.33 14.65 -19.62
C SER A 177 -3.42 15.49 -18.34
N SER A 178 -4.52 15.39 -17.59
CA SER A 178 -4.65 16.10 -16.31
C SER A 178 -3.80 15.46 -15.19
N LEU A 179 -3.72 14.12 -15.16
CA LEU A 179 -3.00 13.37 -14.13
C LEU A 179 -1.48 13.40 -14.33
N ARG A 180 -0.98 13.51 -15.56
CA ARG A 180 0.46 13.45 -15.88
C ARG A 180 1.31 14.45 -15.12
N ARG A 181 0.77 15.63 -14.81
CA ARG A 181 1.50 16.68 -14.08
C ARG A 181 1.60 16.43 -12.57
N ILE A 182 0.79 15.53 -12.04
CA ILE A 182 0.62 15.30 -10.59
C ILE A 182 0.83 13.84 -10.19
N ALA A 183 0.89 12.92 -11.15
CA ALA A 183 1.28 11.53 -10.93
C ALA A 183 2.78 11.45 -10.64
N ILE A 184 3.16 10.43 -9.89
CA ILE A 184 4.56 10.18 -9.56
C ILE A 184 5.15 9.33 -10.67
N GLU A 185 6.09 9.91 -11.40
CA GLU A 185 6.84 9.24 -12.46
C GLU A 185 7.92 8.36 -11.85
N ASN A 186 8.03 7.14 -12.38
CA ASN A 186 8.95 6.08 -11.97
C ASN A 186 8.99 5.94 -10.44
N PRO A 187 7.84 5.54 -9.85
CA PRO A 187 7.72 5.34 -8.42
C PRO A 187 8.71 4.27 -7.93
N ASP A 188 9.53 4.60 -6.93
CA ASP A 188 10.39 3.67 -6.21
C ASP A 188 10.16 3.85 -4.69
N GLU A 189 10.78 2.99 -3.87
CA GLU A 189 10.67 3.10 -2.41
C GLU A 189 11.16 4.45 -1.85
N ALA A 190 12.00 5.20 -2.59
CA ALA A 190 12.62 6.44 -2.14
C ALA A 190 11.92 7.73 -2.64
N ARG A 191 11.17 7.68 -3.76
CA ARG A 191 10.59 8.83 -4.47
C ARG A 191 9.09 9.01 -4.28
N LEU A 192 8.43 8.07 -3.63
CA LEU A 192 7.00 8.13 -3.37
C LEU A 192 6.74 8.75 -1.97
N PRO A 193 5.79 9.70 -1.85
CA PRO A 193 5.32 10.15 -0.55
C PRO A 193 4.69 8.95 0.15
N ASP A 194 5.26 8.58 1.28
CA ASP A 194 4.60 7.73 2.24
C ASP A 194 3.68 8.64 3.07
N PRO A 195 2.35 8.48 2.99
CA PRO A 195 1.42 9.29 3.77
C PRO A 195 1.40 8.93 5.26
N GLU A 196 2.12 7.88 5.68
CA GLU A 196 2.49 7.69 7.08
C GLU A 196 3.75 8.50 7.47
N ILE A 197 4.48 9.10 6.51
CA ILE A 197 5.73 9.83 6.76
C ILE A 197 5.69 11.33 6.40
N ASP A 198 4.83 11.88 5.54
CA ASP A 198 4.79 13.36 5.41
C ASP A 198 3.54 14.02 4.80
N PRO A 199 2.78 14.80 5.60
CA PRO A 199 1.91 15.87 5.12
C PRO A 199 2.38 17.21 5.70
N VAL A 200 3.51 17.77 5.26
CA VAL A 200 4.09 19.01 5.83
C VAL A 200 4.36 18.85 7.34
N ASP A 201 5.26 17.94 7.68
CA ASP A 201 5.90 17.72 8.99
C ASP A 201 5.12 18.25 10.23
N PRO A 202 4.08 17.54 10.68
CA PRO A 202 3.39 17.81 11.95
C PRO A 202 4.32 17.63 13.18
N LEU A 203 5.57 17.19 12.98
CA LEU A 203 6.57 16.85 13.98
C LEU A 203 7.77 17.82 13.97
N ARG A 204 7.65 19.03 13.42
CA ARG A 204 8.74 20.04 13.43
C ARG A 204 9.33 20.31 14.82
N GLY A 205 8.59 20.03 15.89
CA GLY A 205 9.05 20.11 17.28
C GLY A 205 9.91 18.94 17.80
N PHE A 206 10.08 17.85 17.03
CA PHE A 206 10.72 16.59 17.47
C PHE A 206 12.06 16.28 16.76
N GLY A 207 12.68 17.27 16.13
CA GLY A 207 13.99 17.14 15.48
C GLY A 207 13.94 16.66 14.03
N THR A 208 15.12 16.53 13.40
CA THR A 208 15.22 16.15 11.98
C THR A 208 14.79 14.70 11.73
N VAL A 209 14.49 14.35 10.48
CA VAL A 209 14.14 12.98 10.07
C VAL A 209 15.20 11.97 10.53
N GLU A 210 16.48 12.31 10.38
CA GLU A 210 17.60 11.48 10.81
C GLU A 210 17.63 11.33 12.34
N HIS A 211 17.31 12.39 13.08
CA HIS A 211 17.23 12.35 14.53
C HIS A 211 16.07 11.44 15.00
N ARG A 212 14.88 11.59 14.41
CA ARG A 212 13.71 10.75 14.72
C ARG A 212 13.99 9.28 14.45
N LYS A 213 14.62 8.96 13.33
CA LYS A 213 15.02 7.58 12.98
C LYS A 213 16.04 6.99 13.97
N LYS A 214 16.97 7.81 14.48
CA LYS A 214 17.89 7.38 15.54
C LYS A 214 17.16 7.09 16.85
N VAL A 215 16.23 7.97 17.25
CA VAL A 215 15.41 7.80 18.46
C VAL A 215 14.56 6.54 18.39
N GLU A 216 13.87 6.31 17.26
CA GLU A 216 13.03 5.14 17.03
C GLU A 216 13.84 3.85 17.18
N LYS A 217 14.96 3.73 16.46
CA LYS A 217 15.83 2.55 16.54
C LYS A 217 16.37 2.30 17.95
N ALA A 218 16.75 3.36 18.66
CA ALA A 218 17.25 3.23 20.03
C ALA A 218 16.14 2.82 21.01
N ALA A 219 14.92 3.34 20.83
CA ALA A 219 13.78 2.96 21.63
C ALA A 219 13.38 1.49 21.42
N GLU A 220 13.31 1.02 20.16
CA GLU A 220 13.07 -0.39 19.87
C GLU A 220 14.10 -1.29 20.54
N GLN A 221 15.38 -0.96 20.41
CA GLN A 221 16.46 -1.73 21.04
C GLN A 221 16.31 -1.81 22.56
N ALA A 222 16.03 -0.67 23.22
CA ALA A 222 15.83 -0.63 24.67
C ALA A 222 14.63 -1.48 25.12
N VAL A 223 13.53 -1.47 24.35
CA VAL A 223 12.35 -2.30 24.63
C VAL A 223 12.66 -3.79 24.47
N ILE A 224 13.37 -4.17 23.41
CA ILE A 224 13.78 -5.56 23.17
C ILE A 224 14.63 -6.06 24.35
N GLU A 225 15.63 -5.29 24.76
CA GLU A 225 16.49 -5.62 25.92
C GLU A 225 15.68 -5.70 27.22
N HIS A 226 14.77 -4.76 27.45
CA HIS A 226 13.91 -4.74 28.62
C HIS A 226 13.06 -6.01 28.77
N PHE A 227 12.45 -6.47 27.67
CA PHE A 227 11.63 -7.68 27.68
C PHE A 227 12.47 -8.96 27.66
N ALA A 228 13.62 -8.97 26.97
CA ALA A 228 14.56 -10.08 27.00
C ALA A 228 15.08 -10.34 28.42
N ALA A 229 15.43 -9.29 29.18
CA ALA A 229 15.84 -9.38 30.57
C ALA A 229 14.75 -9.97 31.49
N LYS A 230 13.47 -9.81 31.12
CA LYS A 230 12.32 -10.42 31.80
C LYS A 230 12.01 -11.85 31.34
N GLY A 231 12.77 -12.38 30.38
CA GLY A 231 12.63 -13.74 29.84
C GLY A 231 11.56 -13.87 28.76
N TYR A 232 11.19 -12.78 28.08
CA TYR A 232 10.29 -12.84 26.93
C TYR A 232 11.07 -13.10 25.64
N THR A 233 10.48 -13.87 24.74
CA THR A 233 10.92 -13.99 23.35
C THR A 233 10.19 -12.96 22.49
N GLN A 234 10.92 -12.27 21.62
CA GLN A 234 10.34 -11.26 20.74
C GLN A 234 10.00 -11.80 19.35
N ARG A 235 8.96 -11.23 18.73
CA ARG A 235 8.64 -11.37 17.31
C ARG A 235 8.23 -10.01 16.76
N ARG A 236 8.98 -9.48 15.80
CA ARG A 236 8.66 -8.21 15.13
C ARG A 236 7.51 -8.39 14.13
N VAL A 237 6.48 -7.55 14.26
CA VAL A 237 5.26 -7.57 13.45
C VAL A 237 4.89 -6.19 12.89
N THR A 238 5.75 -5.17 13.02
CA THR A 238 5.58 -3.81 12.46
C THR A 238 5.13 -3.79 10.98
N HIS A 239 5.53 -4.79 10.19
CA HIS A 239 5.15 -4.91 8.77
C HIS A 239 3.71 -5.43 8.54
N LEU A 240 3.01 -5.82 9.60
CA LEU A 240 1.63 -6.29 9.57
C LEU A 240 0.70 -5.18 10.05
N PRO A 241 -0.51 -5.04 9.49
CA PRO A 241 -1.44 -3.99 9.89
C PRO A 241 -2.17 -4.37 11.19
N CYS A 242 -1.42 -4.59 12.27
CA CYS A 242 -1.93 -5.08 13.56
C CYS A 242 -1.99 -3.98 14.65
N GLY A 243 -1.29 -2.86 14.46
CA GLY A 243 -1.35 -1.69 15.35
C GLY A 243 -0.40 -1.75 16.54
N TYR A 244 0.66 -2.55 16.43
CA TYR A 244 1.76 -2.69 17.38
C TYR A 244 3.01 -3.22 16.65
N ASP A 245 4.19 -3.00 17.23
CA ASP A 245 5.47 -3.33 16.62
C ASP A 245 5.94 -4.76 16.90
N PHE A 246 5.72 -5.22 18.13
CA PHE A 246 6.27 -6.47 18.63
C PHE A 246 5.22 -7.33 19.32
N VAL A 247 5.37 -8.64 19.16
CA VAL A 247 4.76 -9.63 20.05
C VAL A 247 5.84 -10.13 20.99
N PHE A 248 5.64 -9.96 22.29
CA PHE A 248 6.48 -10.55 23.32
C PHE A 248 5.74 -11.71 23.97
N SER A 249 6.33 -12.90 23.93
CA SER A 249 5.73 -14.12 24.48
C SER A 249 6.61 -14.70 25.58
N LYS A 250 6.01 -15.15 26.67
CA LYS A 250 6.67 -15.88 27.77
C LYS A 250 5.72 -16.91 28.31
N GLU A 251 6.05 -18.19 28.16
CA GLU A 251 5.20 -19.32 28.58
C GLU A 251 3.76 -19.21 28.05
N LYS A 252 2.79 -18.87 28.92
CA LYS A 252 1.37 -18.67 28.59
C LYS A 252 0.95 -17.20 28.46
N SER A 253 1.90 -16.27 28.57
CA SER A 253 1.69 -14.82 28.45
C SER A 253 2.10 -14.33 27.08
N GLU A 254 1.27 -13.50 26.47
CA GLU A 254 1.54 -12.79 25.22
C GLU A 254 1.19 -11.31 25.40
N LEU A 255 2.05 -10.44 24.89
CA LEU A 255 1.90 -8.99 24.92
C LEU A 255 2.06 -8.43 23.51
N HIS A 256 1.16 -7.54 23.13
CA HIS A 256 1.20 -6.79 21.88
C HIS A 256 1.74 -5.40 22.16
N VAL A 257 3.00 -5.12 21.79
CA VAL A 257 3.71 -3.92 22.24
C VAL A 257 3.94 -2.96 21.08
N GLU A 258 3.40 -1.75 21.22
CA GLU A 258 3.72 -0.58 20.39
C GLU A 258 4.85 0.22 21.07
N VAL A 259 5.89 0.58 20.33
CA VAL A 259 7.05 1.30 20.86
C VAL A 259 6.96 2.78 20.50
N LYS A 260 7.00 3.66 21.50
CA LYS A 260 7.14 5.11 21.29
C LYS A 260 8.37 5.63 22.02
N GLY A 261 9.21 6.37 21.31
CA GLY A 261 10.48 6.87 21.82
C GLY A 261 10.60 8.38 21.73
N THR A 262 11.27 8.98 22.71
CA THR A 262 11.71 10.38 22.67
C THR A 262 13.11 10.53 23.24
N ALA A 263 13.88 11.49 22.71
CA ALA A 263 15.19 11.86 23.25
C ALA A 263 15.09 12.64 24.58
N SER A 264 13.93 13.26 24.85
CA SER A 264 13.63 13.99 26.07
C SER A 264 13.34 13.06 27.26
N ASN A 265 13.39 13.59 28.49
CA ASN A 265 12.91 12.90 29.68
C ASN A 265 11.37 12.98 29.85
N THR A 266 10.71 13.86 29.09
CA THR A 266 9.26 14.05 29.11
C THR A 266 8.60 13.12 28.10
N PRO A 267 7.68 12.24 28.51
CA PRO A 267 7.03 11.32 27.59
C PRO A 267 5.99 12.06 26.74
N GLN A 268 6.15 12.01 25.42
CA GLN A 268 5.20 12.55 24.46
C GLN A 268 5.27 11.71 23.18
N PHE A 269 4.10 11.44 22.58
CA PHE A 269 4.00 10.60 21.40
C PHE A 269 2.72 10.92 20.61
N PHE A 270 2.66 10.40 19.39
CA PHE A 270 1.45 10.36 18.58
C PHE A 270 1.08 8.91 18.32
N LEU A 271 -0.22 8.65 18.18
CA LEU A 271 -0.72 7.37 17.68
C LEU A 271 -1.16 7.54 16.23
N SER A 272 -0.72 6.63 15.36
CA SER A 272 -1.32 6.51 14.04
C SER A 272 -2.77 6.02 14.15
N ARG A 273 -3.54 6.20 13.07
CA ARG A 273 -4.91 5.69 12.99
C ARG A 273 -4.98 4.18 13.26
N ASN A 274 -3.98 3.43 12.79
CA ASN A 274 -3.97 1.97 12.92
C ASN A 274 -3.59 1.54 14.34
N GLU A 275 -2.62 2.21 14.97
CA GLU A 275 -2.25 1.99 16.39
C GLU A 275 -3.41 2.31 17.33
N PHE A 276 -4.11 3.43 17.10
CA PHE A 276 -5.30 3.76 17.88
C PHE A 276 -6.40 2.72 17.69
N ASN A 277 -6.81 2.46 16.44
CA ASN A 277 -7.98 1.61 16.18
C ASN A 277 -7.73 0.13 16.47
N LYS A 278 -6.59 -0.44 16.07
CA LYS A 278 -6.35 -1.88 16.23
C LYS A 278 -5.57 -2.23 17.48
N GLY A 279 -4.68 -1.34 17.91
CA GLY A 279 -3.97 -1.46 19.18
C GLY A 279 -4.85 -0.98 20.32
N TRP A 280 -4.64 0.26 20.73
CA TRP A 280 -5.14 0.79 22.00
C TRP A 280 -6.66 0.66 22.21
N ALA A 281 -7.48 0.90 21.18
CA ALA A 281 -8.94 0.90 21.33
C ALA A 281 -9.56 -0.50 21.39
N ASN A 282 -8.99 -1.50 20.69
CA ASN A 282 -9.65 -2.79 20.44
C ASN A 282 -8.83 -4.03 20.85
N ASN A 283 -7.62 -3.86 21.38
CA ASN A 283 -6.75 -4.97 21.77
C ASN A 283 -6.44 -4.93 23.28
N PRO A 284 -7.02 -5.83 24.10
CA PRO A 284 -6.90 -5.77 25.55
C PRO A 284 -5.52 -6.17 26.08
N ILE A 285 -4.74 -6.92 25.30
CA ILE A 285 -3.36 -7.30 25.64
C ILE A 285 -2.32 -6.37 25.00
N TRP A 286 -2.77 -5.27 24.39
CA TRP A 286 -1.92 -4.22 23.85
C TRP A 286 -1.27 -3.42 24.97
N GLN A 287 0.00 -3.07 24.81
CA GLN A 287 0.70 -2.15 25.68
C GLN A 287 1.50 -1.12 24.88
N LEU A 288 1.56 0.10 25.41
CA LEU A 288 2.51 1.10 24.97
C LEU A 288 3.81 0.91 25.75
N ALA A 289 4.93 0.67 25.07
CA ALA A 289 6.25 0.81 25.66
C ALA A 289 6.80 2.22 25.33
N MET A 290 6.73 3.11 26.31
CA MET A 290 7.25 4.46 26.21
C MET A 290 8.71 4.50 26.65
N VAL A 291 9.59 4.98 25.77
CA VAL A 291 11.02 5.14 26.03
C VAL A 291 11.37 6.62 26.09
N THR A 292 11.87 7.06 27.24
CA THR A 292 12.42 8.42 27.42
C THR A 292 13.94 8.37 27.50
N SER A 293 14.59 9.49 27.19
CA SER A 293 16.05 9.59 27.09
C SER A 293 16.64 8.52 26.17
N ALA A 294 15.96 8.23 25.06
CA ALA A 294 16.25 7.06 24.20
C ALA A 294 17.69 7.04 23.64
N LEU A 295 18.31 8.21 23.45
CA LEU A 295 19.69 8.33 22.95
C LEU A 295 20.76 8.41 24.05
N SER A 296 20.35 8.35 25.32
CA SER A 296 21.29 8.35 26.45
C SER A 296 21.91 6.97 26.66
N SER A 297 22.94 6.89 27.51
CA SER A 297 23.53 5.62 27.93
C SER A 297 22.62 4.78 28.84
N ALA A 298 21.51 5.35 29.33
CA ALA A 298 20.57 4.69 30.24
C ALA A 298 19.12 5.08 29.88
N PRO A 299 18.59 4.57 28.75
CA PRO A 299 17.20 4.83 28.35
C PRO A 299 16.22 4.27 29.36
N VAL A 300 15.12 4.99 29.61
CA VAL A 300 14.09 4.58 30.58
C VAL A 300 12.89 4.05 29.83
N VAL A 301 12.59 2.76 30.03
CA VAL A 301 11.43 2.07 29.43
C VAL A 301 10.32 1.95 30.46
N LYS A 302 9.12 2.45 30.14
CA LYS A 302 7.91 2.26 30.94
C LYS A 302 6.77 1.75 30.07
N CYS A 303 6.13 0.68 30.52
CA CYS A 303 5.01 0.07 29.81
C CYS A 303 3.67 0.51 30.42
N TYR A 304 2.68 0.69 29.57
CA TYR A 304 1.31 1.06 29.95
C TYR A 304 0.33 0.12 29.26
N SER A 305 -0.51 -0.55 30.05
CA SER A 305 -1.73 -1.20 29.54
C SER A 305 -2.71 -0.17 28.98
N PRO A 306 -3.76 -0.58 28.24
CA PRO A 306 -4.71 0.36 27.65
C PRO A 306 -5.43 1.22 28.69
N LYS A 307 -5.61 0.68 29.90
CA LYS A 307 -6.20 1.40 31.03
C LYS A 307 -5.21 2.38 31.63
N GLU A 308 -4.00 1.92 31.97
CA GLU A 308 -2.96 2.78 32.53
C GLU A 308 -2.58 3.93 31.58
N LEU A 309 -2.66 3.72 30.27
CA LEU A 309 -2.41 4.78 29.30
C LEU A 309 -3.46 5.90 29.41
N ARG A 310 -4.75 5.56 29.59
CA ARG A 310 -5.83 6.54 29.81
C ARG A 310 -5.64 7.31 31.12
N ASP A 311 -5.15 6.64 32.15
CA ASP A 311 -4.96 7.25 33.47
C ASP A 311 -3.70 8.13 33.51
N ALA A 312 -2.68 7.81 32.70
CA ALA A 312 -1.38 8.47 32.72
C ALA A 312 -1.19 9.58 31.68
N PHE A 313 -1.97 9.61 30.60
CA PHE A 313 -1.84 10.58 29.51
C PHE A 313 -3.18 11.22 29.17
N GLU A 314 -3.15 12.54 29.00
CA GLU A 314 -4.22 13.27 28.33
C GLU A 314 -4.12 13.06 26.83
N MET A 315 -5.18 12.51 26.23
CA MET A 315 -5.19 12.07 24.85
C MET A 315 -6.16 12.93 24.04
N GLU A 316 -5.62 13.89 23.30
CA GLU A 316 -6.41 14.78 22.44
C GLU A 316 -6.29 14.41 20.95
N PRO A 317 -7.40 14.38 20.19
CA PRO A 317 -7.34 14.23 18.74
C PRO A 317 -6.58 15.40 18.10
N TYR A 318 -5.37 15.12 17.59
CA TYR A 318 -4.51 16.15 16.99
C TYR A 318 -4.80 16.41 15.50
N VAL A 319 -5.12 15.36 14.73
CA VAL A 319 -5.34 15.46 13.28
C VAL A 319 -6.61 14.75 12.85
N TYR A 320 -7.45 15.45 12.09
CA TYR A 320 -8.58 14.87 11.35
C TYR A 320 -8.28 14.91 9.85
N LEU A 321 -8.41 13.75 9.20
CA LEU A 321 -8.35 13.68 7.73
C LEU A 321 -9.76 13.65 7.16
N GLY A 322 -10.25 14.80 6.70
CA GLY A 322 -11.44 14.90 5.88
C GLY A 322 -11.15 14.40 4.46
N ARG A 323 -11.95 13.45 3.97
CA ARG A 323 -11.88 13.02 2.56
C ARG A 323 -13.16 13.44 1.87
N PHE A 324 -13.05 14.22 0.81
CA PHE A 324 -14.19 14.52 -0.05
C PHE A 324 -14.71 13.21 -0.66
N LEU A 325 -16.03 13.01 -0.61
CA LEU A 325 -16.73 11.87 -1.19
C LEU A 325 -17.45 12.36 -2.45
N PRO A 326 -16.81 12.34 -3.63
CA PRO A 326 -17.44 12.76 -4.86
C PRO A 326 -18.54 11.77 -5.26
N GLU A 327 -19.72 12.29 -5.60
CA GLU A 327 -20.70 11.51 -6.37
C GLU A 327 -20.25 11.46 -7.85
N PRO A 328 -20.47 10.33 -8.54
CA PRO A 328 -20.10 10.21 -9.94
C PRO A 328 -20.96 11.12 -10.83
N ASN A 329 -20.34 11.86 -11.74
CA ASN A 329 -21.07 12.58 -12.79
C ASN A 329 -21.71 11.56 -13.74
N ASN A 330 -23.04 11.58 -13.83
CA ASN A 330 -23.78 10.92 -14.89
C ASN A 330 -23.71 11.81 -16.14
N ASN A 331 -22.67 11.64 -16.96
CA ASN A 331 -22.68 12.11 -18.35
C ASN A 331 -22.84 10.94 -19.29
#